data_AF-A0A1I1IIK0-F1
#
_entry.id   AF-A0A1I1IIK0-F1
#
_cell.length_a   1.000
_cell.length_b   1.000
_cell.length_c   1.000
_cell.angle_alpha   90.00
_cell.angle_beta   90.00
_cell.angle_gamma   90.00
#
_symmetry.space_group_name_H-M   'P 1'
#
loop_
_entity.id
_entity.type
_entity.pdbx_description
1 polymer ?
#
loop_
_entity_poly.entity_id
_entity_poly.type
_entity_poly.pdbx_seq_one_letter_code
_entity_poly.pdbx_strand_id
1 'polypeptide(L)'
;MKKSIVVWPLTLISLMIVGLGLFAEADQWRLILIGMSIIAGLGFMDIYTPKIAQLSESNPKVKTMRRLNRLFILFFTAVFSFLIWFPAAESLLTDNEYSLAFITTLSIMGIIGNTAPKLPFNRYMGLRLPWTVRDEATWKAAHKWLGYITFPIILVMIIAYFLNIELEEIVKYGILSWIAIPGLYSGWIYYKRMG
;
A
#
# COMPACT_ATOMS: atom_id res chain seq x y z
N MET A 1 -1.44 19.27 20.19
CA MET A 1 -1.90 17.91 19.81
C MET A 1 -0.80 16.90 20.12
N LYS A 2 -1.03 15.91 21.02
CA LYS A 2 0.00 14.89 21.35
C LYS A 2 0.32 14.06 20.11
N LYS A 3 1.59 13.99 19.69
CA LYS A 3 2.05 13.03 18.68
C LYS A 3 1.67 11.63 19.20
N SER A 4 0.99 10.86 18.37
CA SER A 4 0.64 9.47 18.70
C SER A 4 1.92 8.70 18.99
N ILE A 5 1.93 7.91 20.08
CA ILE A 5 3.03 7.03 20.49
C ILE A 5 3.48 6.06 19.38
N VAL A 6 2.64 5.92 18.34
CA VAL A 6 2.85 5.05 17.18
C VAL A 6 3.81 5.64 16.14
N VAL A 7 3.96 6.96 16.05
CA VAL A 7 4.67 7.61 14.93
C VAL A 7 6.18 7.40 15.01
N TRP A 8 6.77 7.59 16.19
CA TRP A 8 8.22 7.51 16.36
C TRP A 8 8.79 6.12 16.08
N PRO A 9 8.21 5.02 16.61
CA PRO A 9 8.70 3.68 16.31
C PRO A 9 8.64 3.36 14.81
N LEU A 10 7.52 3.67 14.13
CA LEU A 10 7.40 3.44 12.69
C LEU A 10 8.39 4.28 11.87
N THR A 11 8.64 5.51 12.29
CA THR A 11 9.63 6.38 11.63
C THR A 11 11.04 5.79 11.76
N LEU A 12 11.43 5.35 12.96
CA LEU A 12 12.73 4.72 13.19
C LEU A 12 12.91 3.44 12.37
N ILE A 13 11.89 2.58 12.34
CA ILE A 13 11.88 1.37 11.51
C ILE A 13 12.04 1.73 10.03
N SER A 14 11.31 2.74 9.54
CA SER A 14 11.42 3.17 8.14
C SER A 14 12.80 3.73 7.80
N LEU A 15 13.41 4.51 8.70
CA LEU A 15 14.76 5.04 8.51
C LEU A 15 15.80 3.93 8.51
N MET A 16 15.63 2.92 9.36
CA MET A 16 16.49 1.74 9.37
C MET A 16 16.38 0.95 8.06
N ILE A 17 15.17 0.72 7.54
CA ILE A 17 14.96 0.04 6.24
C ILE A 17 15.63 0.82 5.11
N VAL A 18 15.42 2.13 5.04
CA VAL A 18 16.04 2.99 4.01
C VAL A 18 17.55 3.02 4.15
N GLY A 19 18.07 3.15 5.38
CA GLY A 19 19.50 3.16 5.65
C GLY A 19 20.17 1.84 5.25
N LEU A 20 19.57 0.71 5.61
CA LEU A 20 20.04 -0.61 5.17
C LEU A 20 19.98 -0.74 3.64
N GLY A 21 18.91 -0.27 3.00
CA GLY A 21 18.75 -0.35 1.55
C GLY A 21 19.76 0.50 0.77
N LEU A 22 20.17 1.65 1.29
CA LEU A 22 21.07 2.58 0.61
C LEU A 22 22.55 2.33 0.91
N PHE A 23 22.89 1.92 2.13
CA PHE A 23 24.27 1.94 2.62
C PHE A 23 24.84 0.56 2.97
N ALA A 24 24.01 -0.46 3.20
CA ALA A 24 24.52 -1.79 3.51
C ALA A 24 24.83 -2.56 2.23
N GLU A 25 25.92 -3.34 2.28
CA GLU A 25 26.33 -4.20 1.17
C GLU A 25 25.25 -5.23 0.82
N ALA A 26 25.25 -5.65 -0.44
CA ALA A 26 24.30 -6.65 -0.92
C ALA A 26 24.66 -8.04 -0.43
N ASP A 27 24.25 -8.35 0.80
CA ASP A 27 24.43 -9.64 1.43
C ASP A 27 23.12 -10.20 2.02
N GLN A 28 23.20 -11.45 2.46
CA GLN A 28 22.06 -12.15 3.06
C GLN A 28 21.61 -11.51 4.38
N TRP A 29 22.53 -10.94 5.16
CA TRP A 29 22.21 -10.28 6.43
C TRP A 29 21.37 -9.03 6.24
N ARG A 30 21.68 -8.21 5.23
CA ARG A 30 20.87 -7.05 4.85
C ARG A 30 19.45 -7.46 4.53
N LEU A 31 19.24 -8.53 3.76
CA LEU A 31 17.91 -9.03 3.43
C LEU A 31 17.14 -9.48 4.67
N ILE A 32 17.81 -10.21 5.58
CA ILE A 32 17.20 -10.64 6.85
C ILE A 32 16.81 -9.43 7.71
N LEU A 33 17.70 -8.45 7.87
CA LEU A 33 17.45 -7.24 8.65
C LEU A 33 16.29 -6.42 8.09
N ILE A 34 16.23 -6.23 6.76
CA ILE A 34 15.11 -5.55 6.10
C ILE A 34 13.81 -6.31 6.33
N GLY A 35 13.81 -7.63 6.14
CA GLY A 35 12.64 -8.49 6.36
C GLY A 35 12.12 -8.41 7.80
N MET A 36 13.01 -8.54 8.79
CA MET A 36 12.66 -8.40 10.21
C MET A 36 12.11 -7.01 10.53
N SER A 37 12.69 -5.96 9.95
CA SER A 37 12.26 -4.57 10.15
C SER A 37 10.85 -4.32 9.62
N ILE A 38 10.55 -4.82 8.41
CA ILE A 38 9.22 -4.74 7.79
C ILE A 38 8.20 -5.49 8.64
N ILE A 39 8.50 -6.74 9.03
CA ILE A 39 7.60 -7.57 9.84
C ILE A 39 7.36 -6.92 11.21
N ALA A 40 8.39 -6.37 11.85
CA ALA A 40 8.26 -5.65 13.12
C ALA A 40 7.38 -4.40 12.98
N GLY A 41 7.56 -3.62 11.91
CA GLY A 41 6.74 -2.45 11.62
C GLY A 41 5.27 -2.79 11.40
N LEU A 42 5.00 -3.83 10.61
CA LEU A 42 3.64 -4.32 10.37
C LEU A 42 3.02 -4.91 11.65
N GLY A 43 3.78 -5.68 12.43
CA GLY A 43 3.33 -6.21 13.72
C GLY A 43 2.97 -5.10 14.71
N PHE A 44 3.78 -4.05 14.77
CA PHE A 44 3.50 -2.85 15.54
C PHE A 44 2.21 -2.16 15.04
N MET A 45 1.99 -2.03 13.73
CA MET A 45 0.73 -1.52 13.19
C MET A 45 -0.48 -2.38 13.58
N ASP A 46 -0.38 -3.72 13.61
CA ASP A 46 -1.50 -4.61 13.98
C ASP A 46 -1.96 -4.38 15.42
N ILE A 47 -0.98 -4.29 16.34
CA ILE A 47 -1.21 -4.07 17.77
C ILE A 47 -1.90 -2.71 17.98
N TYR A 48 -1.41 -1.67 17.31
CA TYR A 48 -1.88 -0.30 17.50
C TYR A 48 -3.05 0.10 16.60
N THR A 49 -3.59 -0.82 15.78
CA THR A 49 -4.68 -0.55 14.83
C THR A 49 -5.89 0.17 15.46
N PRO A 50 -6.41 -0.20 16.65
CA PRO A 50 -7.54 0.51 17.25
C PRO A 50 -7.23 1.99 17.55
N LYS A 51 -6.01 2.27 18.03
CA LYS A 51 -5.53 3.64 18.31
C LYS A 51 -5.28 4.44 17.03
N ILE A 52 -4.78 3.77 15.98
CA ILE A 52 -4.57 4.34 14.63
C ILE A 52 -5.92 4.75 14.02
N ALA A 53 -6.92 3.88 14.13
CA ALA A 53 -8.26 4.09 13.61
C ALA A 53 -9.11 5.03 14.47
N GLN A 54 -8.74 5.27 15.73
CA GLN A 54 -9.55 5.97 16.74
C GLN A 54 -10.94 5.32 16.94
N LEU A 55 -10.98 4.00 16.90
CA LEU A 55 -12.19 3.20 17.03
C LEU A 55 -12.01 2.11 18.10
N SER A 56 -13.13 1.58 18.61
CA SER A 56 -13.10 0.44 19.52
C SER A 56 -12.48 -0.79 18.85
N GLU A 57 -11.83 -1.65 19.64
CA GLU A 57 -11.20 -2.86 19.12
C GLU A 57 -12.19 -3.83 18.47
N SER A 58 -13.44 -3.85 18.94
CA SER A 58 -14.51 -4.67 18.39
C SER A 58 -15.05 -4.16 17.04
N ASN A 59 -14.68 -2.95 16.62
CA ASN A 59 -15.23 -2.31 15.42
C ASN A 59 -14.91 -3.11 14.14
N PRO A 60 -15.88 -3.38 13.25
CA PRO A 60 -15.64 -4.10 11.99
C PRO A 60 -14.56 -3.49 11.09
N LYS A 61 -14.39 -2.16 11.12
CA LYS A 61 -13.36 -1.46 10.35
C LYS A 61 -11.95 -1.74 10.88
N VAL A 62 -11.80 -1.81 12.20
CA VAL A 62 -10.53 -2.23 12.85
C VAL A 62 -10.19 -3.67 12.47
N LYS A 63 -11.18 -4.57 12.48
CA LYS A 63 -11.00 -5.95 12.01
C LYS A 63 -10.57 -6.02 10.55
N THR A 64 -11.13 -5.16 9.69
CA THR A 64 -10.75 -5.07 8.27
C THR A 64 -9.31 -4.60 8.11
N MET A 65 -8.90 -3.56 8.85
CA MET A 65 -7.52 -3.07 8.85
C MET A 65 -6.53 -4.13 9.32
N ARG A 66 -6.83 -4.84 10.43
CA ARG A 66 -5.99 -5.95 10.93
C ARG A 66 -5.88 -7.09 9.93
N ARG A 67 -7.00 -7.49 9.28
CA ARG A 67 -6.98 -8.53 8.23
C ARG A 67 -6.07 -8.16 7.07
N LEU A 68 -6.17 -6.91 6.58
CA LEU A 68 -5.29 -6.40 5.52
C LEU A 68 -3.82 -6.40 5.97
N ASN A 69 -3.55 -5.91 7.17
CA ASN A 69 -2.20 -5.84 7.70
C ASN A 69 -1.57 -7.23 7.90
N ARG A 70 -2.35 -8.20 8.40
CA ARG A 70 -1.92 -9.60 8.56
C ARG A 70 -1.70 -10.31 7.22
N LEU A 71 -2.48 -9.98 6.19
CA LEU A 71 -2.22 -10.45 4.84
C LEU A 71 -0.83 -9.98 4.36
N PHE A 72 -0.48 -8.70 4.61
CA PHE A 72 0.85 -8.20 4.29
C PHE A 72 1.95 -8.85 5.13
N ILE A 73 1.71 -9.09 6.43
CA ILE A 73 2.68 -9.83 7.27
C ILE A 73 2.94 -11.21 6.69
N LEU A 74 1.89 -11.97 6.35
CA LEU A 74 2.01 -13.30 5.74
C LEU A 74 2.75 -13.23 4.40
N PHE A 75 2.38 -12.30 3.53
CA PHE A 75 3.00 -12.09 2.23
C PHE A 75 4.50 -11.80 2.36
N PHE A 76 4.89 -10.79 3.15
CA PHE A 76 6.31 -10.45 3.32
C PHE A 76 7.07 -11.58 4.00
N THR A 77 6.50 -12.25 4.99
CA THR A 77 7.13 -13.41 5.63
C THR A 77 7.40 -14.52 4.61
N ALA A 78 6.43 -14.83 3.76
CA ALA A 78 6.59 -15.83 2.70
C ALA A 78 7.66 -15.42 1.69
N VAL A 79 7.64 -14.18 1.20
CA VAL A 79 8.61 -13.66 0.23
C VAL A 79 10.02 -13.67 0.81
N PHE A 80 10.24 -13.09 1.99
CA PHE A 80 11.58 -13.07 2.59
C PHE A 80 12.07 -14.47 2.94
N SER A 81 11.20 -15.35 3.45
CA SER A 81 11.58 -16.74 3.71
C SER A 81 11.98 -17.46 2.42
N PHE A 82 11.22 -17.29 1.34
CA PHE A 82 11.54 -17.88 0.04
C PHE A 82 12.88 -17.38 -0.50
N LEU A 83 13.13 -16.06 -0.46
CA LEU A 83 14.40 -15.47 -0.91
C LEU A 83 15.61 -15.95 -0.09
N ILE A 84 15.44 -16.11 1.22
CA ILE A 84 16.51 -16.58 2.11
C ILE A 84 16.82 -18.07 1.88
N TRP A 85 15.79 -18.89 1.71
CA TRP A 85 15.94 -20.34 1.53
C TRP A 85 16.35 -20.74 0.12
N PHE A 86 16.06 -19.91 -0.88
CA PHE A 86 16.39 -20.15 -2.28
C PHE A 86 17.14 -18.95 -2.87
N PRO A 87 18.44 -18.77 -2.58
CA PRO A 87 19.21 -17.63 -3.12
C PRO A 87 19.23 -17.59 -4.65
N ALA A 88 19.20 -18.75 -5.31
CA ALA A 88 19.09 -18.85 -6.77
C ALA A 88 17.74 -18.32 -7.32
N ALA A 89 16.76 -18.01 -6.47
CA ALA A 89 15.55 -17.32 -6.90
C ALA A 89 15.85 -15.90 -7.43
N GLU A 90 16.96 -15.29 -7.04
CA GLU A 90 17.34 -13.96 -7.52
C GLU A 90 17.49 -13.92 -9.06
N SER A 91 18.09 -14.95 -9.66
CA SER A 91 18.19 -15.04 -11.13
C SER A 91 16.82 -15.27 -11.77
N LEU A 92 15.97 -16.12 -11.18
CA LEU A 92 14.60 -16.33 -11.67
C LEU A 92 13.75 -15.04 -11.63
N LEU A 93 13.94 -14.22 -10.60
CA LEU A 93 13.22 -12.96 -10.45
C LEU A 93 13.69 -11.91 -11.43
N THR A 94 15.00 -11.84 -11.70
CA THR A 94 15.59 -10.91 -12.67
C THR A 94 15.24 -11.29 -14.10
N ASP A 95 15.25 -12.58 -14.44
CA ASP A 95 14.84 -13.08 -15.77
C ASP A 95 13.37 -12.77 -16.09
N ASN A 96 12.52 -12.64 -15.06
CA ASN A 96 11.08 -12.42 -15.20
C ASN A 96 10.62 -11.07 -14.64
N GLU A 97 11.53 -10.10 -14.50
CA GLU A 97 11.29 -8.84 -13.79
C GLU A 97 10.02 -8.11 -14.25
N TYR A 98 9.83 -7.94 -15.56
CA TYR A 98 8.67 -7.24 -16.13
C TYR A 98 7.34 -7.94 -15.81
N SER A 99 7.27 -9.26 -15.99
CA SER A 99 6.08 -10.06 -15.71
C SER A 99 5.73 -10.05 -14.23
N LEU A 100 6.75 -10.15 -13.36
CA LEU A 100 6.58 -10.10 -11.92
C LEU A 100 6.14 -8.70 -11.46
N ALA A 101 6.74 -7.64 -11.99
CA ALA A 101 6.36 -6.26 -11.71
C ALA A 101 4.90 -6.00 -12.12
N PHE A 102 4.48 -6.50 -13.28
CA PHE A 102 3.11 -6.38 -13.76
C PHE A 102 2.11 -7.10 -12.84
N ILE A 103 2.31 -8.38 -12.56
CA ILE A 103 1.45 -9.18 -11.67
C ILE A 103 1.39 -8.57 -10.26
N THR A 104 2.54 -8.13 -9.74
CA THR A 104 2.62 -7.47 -8.42
C THR A 104 1.83 -6.16 -8.42
N THR A 105 1.94 -5.35 -9.47
CA THR A 105 1.19 -4.10 -9.63
C THR A 105 -0.31 -4.34 -9.63
N LEU A 106 -0.80 -5.27 -10.46
CA LEU A 106 -2.23 -5.63 -10.50
C LEU A 106 -2.73 -6.13 -9.14
N SER A 107 -1.93 -6.95 -8.46
CA SER A 107 -2.26 -7.49 -7.13
C SER A 107 -2.38 -6.38 -6.09
N ILE A 108 -1.41 -5.48 -6.03
CA ILE A 108 -1.42 -4.34 -5.10
C ILE A 108 -2.61 -3.43 -5.38
N MET A 109 -2.83 -3.07 -6.66
CA MET A 109 -3.97 -2.24 -7.05
C MET A 109 -5.29 -2.88 -6.67
N GLY A 110 -5.47 -4.18 -6.95
CA GLY A 110 -6.69 -4.91 -6.62
C GLY A 110 -6.97 -4.97 -5.12
N ILE A 111 -5.95 -5.26 -4.31
CA ILE A 111 -6.06 -5.30 -2.85
C ILE A 111 -6.40 -3.92 -2.29
N ILE A 112 -5.66 -2.88 -2.68
CA ILE A 112 -5.88 -1.51 -2.19
C ILE A 112 -7.23 -0.99 -2.66
N GLY A 113 -7.58 -1.15 -3.93
CA GLY A 113 -8.86 -0.69 -4.47
C GLY A 113 -10.07 -1.32 -3.78
N ASN A 114 -10.03 -2.63 -3.55
CA ASN A 114 -11.12 -3.34 -2.86
C ASN A 114 -11.23 -2.97 -1.37
N THR A 115 -10.12 -2.57 -0.73
CA THR A 115 -10.10 -2.23 0.70
C THR A 115 -10.31 -0.74 0.96
N ALA A 116 -9.94 0.13 0.02
CA ALA A 116 -9.99 1.59 0.18
C ALA A 116 -11.36 2.12 0.65
N PRO A 117 -12.50 1.78 0.02
CA PRO A 117 -13.82 2.26 0.47
C PRO A 117 -14.21 1.81 1.89
N LYS A 118 -13.58 0.74 2.39
CA LYS A 118 -13.88 0.13 3.69
C LYS A 118 -13.04 0.74 4.82
N LEU A 119 -12.01 1.51 4.49
CA LEU A 119 -11.13 2.13 5.47
C LEU A 119 -11.86 3.22 6.27
N PRO A 120 -11.73 3.23 7.62
CA PRO A 120 -12.23 4.33 8.42
C PRO A 120 -11.43 5.61 8.12
N PHE A 121 -12.05 6.76 8.35
CA PHE A 121 -11.30 8.02 8.37
C PHE A 121 -10.24 7.95 9.45
N ASN A 122 -8.98 8.08 9.06
CA ASN A 122 -7.86 7.90 9.96
C ASN A 122 -6.66 8.72 9.47
N ARG A 123 -5.61 8.83 10.30
CA ARG A 123 -4.45 9.69 10.01
C ARG A 123 -3.30 8.99 9.29
N TYR A 124 -3.36 7.69 9.07
CA TYR A 124 -2.18 6.87 8.79
C TYR A 124 -2.28 6.00 7.51
N MET A 125 -3.48 5.58 7.09
CA MET A 125 -3.66 4.62 6.00
C MET A 125 -4.72 5.09 5.02
N GLY A 126 -4.38 5.16 3.73
CA GLY A 126 -5.26 5.57 2.64
C GLY A 126 -4.63 6.66 1.76
N LEU A 127 -5.40 7.23 0.83
CA LEU A 127 -4.98 8.37 0.00
C LEU A 127 -4.98 9.66 0.81
N ARG A 128 -3.79 10.23 1.05
CA ARG A 128 -3.57 11.38 1.94
C ARG A 128 -3.21 12.63 1.13
N LEU A 129 -4.18 13.51 0.96
CA LEU A 129 -4.05 14.81 0.31
C LEU A 129 -4.48 15.90 1.31
N PRO A 130 -4.06 17.16 1.14
CA PRO A 130 -4.36 18.23 2.10
C PRO A 130 -5.84 18.33 2.48
N TRP A 131 -6.74 18.05 1.52
CA TRP A 131 -8.19 17.99 1.75
C TRP A 131 -8.68 16.68 2.35
N THR A 132 -8.21 15.51 1.89
CA THR A 132 -8.68 14.22 2.41
C THR A 132 -8.27 13.98 3.86
N VAL A 133 -7.23 14.67 4.36
CA VAL A 133 -6.83 14.60 5.78
C VAL A 133 -7.72 15.48 6.67
N ARG A 134 -8.35 16.52 6.12
CA ARG A 134 -9.08 17.54 6.88
C ARG A 134 -10.58 17.25 6.99
N ASP A 135 -11.15 16.57 6.00
CA ASP A 135 -12.58 16.34 5.93
C ASP A 135 -12.94 14.87 5.65
N GLU A 136 -13.78 14.28 6.49
CA GLU A 136 -14.18 12.88 6.37
C GLU A 136 -15.02 12.60 5.11
N ALA A 137 -15.80 13.58 4.65
CA ALA A 137 -16.63 13.38 3.47
C ALA A 137 -15.79 13.32 2.18
N THR A 138 -14.77 14.18 2.06
CA THR A 138 -13.79 14.14 0.95
C THR A 138 -12.91 12.90 1.03
N TRP A 139 -12.55 12.43 2.23
CA TRP A 139 -11.94 11.12 2.43
C TRP A 139 -12.77 9.99 1.84
N LYS A 140 -14.06 9.92 2.22
CA LYS A 140 -14.99 8.89 1.74
C LYS A 140 -15.15 8.97 0.22
N ALA A 141 -15.24 10.17 -0.33
CA ALA A 141 -15.31 10.38 -1.77
C ALA A 141 -14.07 9.85 -2.50
N ALA A 142 -12.87 10.22 -2.04
CA ALA A 142 -11.61 9.77 -2.64
C ALA A 142 -11.50 8.24 -2.66
N HIS A 143 -11.75 7.61 -1.52
CA HIS A 143 -11.56 6.17 -1.37
C HIS A 143 -12.65 5.35 -2.07
N LYS A 144 -13.88 5.88 -2.16
CA LYS A 144 -14.96 5.29 -2.95
C LYS A 144 -14.59 5.26 -4.43
N TRP A 145 -14.13 6.39 -4.97
CA TRP A 145 -13.69 6.47 -6.37
C TRP A 145 -12.46 5.63 -6.65
N LEU A 146 -11.48 5.62 -5.73
CA LEU A 146 -10.31 4.76 -5.83
C LEU A 146 -10.71 3.29 -6.02
N GLY A 147 -11.66 2.80 -5.23
CA GLY A 147 -12.21 1.45 -5.39
C GLY A 147 -12.94 1.24 -6.72
N TYR A 148 -13.78 2.19 -7.14
CA TYR A 148 -14.56 2.06 -8.38
C TYR A 148 -13.73 2.00 -9.65
N ILE A 149 -12.67 2.80 -9.76
CA ILE A 149 -11.84 2.83 -10.97
C ILE A 149 -10.78 1.74 -11.00
N THR A 150 -10.50 1.09 -9.86
CA THR A 150 -9.50 0.02 -9.78
C THR A 150 -9.81 -1.12 -10.75
N PHE A 151 -11.03 -1.64 -10.72
CA PHE A 151 -11.39 -2.79 -11.53
C PHE A 151 -11.34 -2.49 -13.05
N PRO A 152 -11.93 -1.37 -13.54
CA PRO A 152 -11.77 -0.97 -14.94
C PRO A 152 -10.32 -0.82 -15.38
N ILE A 153 -9.46 -0.19 -14.57
CA ILE A 153 -8.05 0.02 -14.92
C ILE A 153 -7.30 -1.31 -14.99
N ILE A 154 -7.48 -2.19 -14.01
CA ILE A 154 -6.88 -3.55 -14.02
C ILE A 154 -7.36 -4.33 -15.25
N LEU A 155 -8.66 -4.24 -15.58
CA LEU A 155 -9.22 -4.92 -16.74
C LEU A 155 -8.58 -4.44 -18.04
N VAL A 156 -8.39 -3.12 -18.21
CA VAL A 156 -7.70 -2.55 -19.37
C VAL A 156 -6.26 -3.06 -19.46
N MET A 157 -5.53 -3.08 -18.34
CA MET A 157 -4.16 -3.61 -18.30
C MET A 157 -4.10 -5.09 -18.71
N ILE A 158 -5.03 -5.92 -18.24
CA ILE A 158 -5.11 -7.34 -18.60
C ILE A 158 -5.44 -7.52 -20.08
N ILE A 159 -6.39 -6.75 -20.62
CA ILE A 159 -6.73 -6.81 -22.04
C ILE A 159 -5.52 -6.41 -22.90
N ALA A 160 -4.83 -5.33 -22.52
CA ALA A 160 -3.63 -4.90 -23.22
C ALA A 160 -2.53 -5.97 -23.24
N TYR A 161 -2.35 -6.68 -22.13
CA TYR A 161 -1.44 -7.83 -22.04
C TYR A 161 -1.81 -8.91 -23.08
N PHE A 162 -3.08 -9.32 -23.15
CA PHE A 162 -3.51 -10.34 -24.12
C PHE A 162 -3.45 -9.88 -25.58
N LEU A 163 -3.53 -8.58 -25.83
CA LEU A 163 -3.39 -7.98 -27.15
C LEU A 163 -1.91 -7.74 -27.54
N ASN A 164 -0.95 -8.14 -26.69
CA ASN A 164 0.48 -7.89 -26.88
C ASN A 164 0.81 -6.40 -27.09
N ILE A 165 0.06 -5.51 -26.43
CA ILE A 165 0.36 -4.07 -26.43
C ILE A 165 1.48 -3.83 -25.40
N GLU A 166 2.39 -2.92 -25.72
CA GLU A 166 3.46 -2.48 -24.83
C GLU A 166 2.90 -1.98 -23.48
N LEU A 167 3.30 -2.65 -22.40
CA LEU A 167 2.68 -2.48 -21.09
C LEU A 167 3.24 -1.32 -20.27
N GLU A 168 4.46 -0.85 -20.57
CA GLU A 168 5.14 0.15 -19.75
C GLU A 168 4.29 1.44 -19.65
N GLU A 169 3.87 1.97 -20.79
CA GLU A 169 3.03 3.17 -20.83
C GLU A 169 1.66 2.93 -20.20
N ILE A 170 1.05 1.77 -20.45
CA ILE A 170 -0.28 1.43 -19.96
C ILE A 170 -0.29 1.32 -18.43
N VAL A 171 0.73 0.67 -17.86
CA VAL A 171 0.91 0.56 -16.41
C VAL A 171 1.14 1.95 -15.82
N LYS A 172 2.04 2.74 -16.41
CA LYS A 172 2.35 4.11 -15.98
C LYS A 172 1.11 5.01 -15.95
N TYR A 173 0.37 5.10 -17.05
CA TYR A 173 -0.84 5.93 -17.13
C TYR A 173 -2.00 5.34 -16.32
N GLY A 174 -2.08 4.01 -16.20
CA GLY A 174 -3.05 3.35 -15.34
C GLY A 174 -2.84 3.67 -13.86
N ILE A 175 -1.61 3.62 -13.36
CA ILE A 175 -1.29 4.04 -11.98
C ILE A 175 -1.55 5.53 -11.79
N LEU A 176 -1.12 6.36 -12.75
CA LEU A 176 -1.31 7.80 -12.68
C LEU A 176 -2.79 8.16 -12.58
N SER A 177 -3.62 7.60 -13.46
CA SER A 177 -5.08 7.83 -13.44
C SER A 177 -5.73 7.26 -12.18
N TRP A 178 -5.28 6.09 -11.72
CA TRP A 178 -5.76 5.45 -10.49
C TRP A 178 -5.58 6.34 -9.25
N ILE A 179 -4.51 7.15 -9.19
CA ILE A 179 -4.25 8.09 -8.09
C ILE A 179 -4.87 9.48 -8.39
N ALA A 180 -4.69 9.99 -9.60
CA ALA A 180 -5.06 11.35 -9.97
C ALA A 180 -6.57 11.55 -9.98
N ILE A 181 -7.35 10.63 -10.55
CA ILE A 181 -8.82 10.76 -10.65
C ILE A 181 -9.46 10.91 -9.26
N PRO A 182 -9.27 10.00 -8.28
CA PRO A 182 -9.89 10.15 -6.96
C PRO A 182 -9.30 11.33 -6.19
N GLY A 183 -8.03 11.67 -6.41
CA GLY A 183 -7.39 12.84 -5.82
C GLY A 183 -8.04 14.14 -6.28
N LEU A 184 -8.10 14.37 -7.59
CA LEU A 184 -8.69 15.57 -8.19
C LEU A 184 -10.19 15.68 -7.88
N TYR A 185 -10.93 14.57 -8.00
CA TYR A 185 -12.36 14.55 -7.69
C TYR A 185 -12.64 14.92 -6.22
N SER A 186 -11.89 14.36 -5.28
CA SER A 186 -12.05 14.70 -3.87
C SER A 186 -11.61 16.13 -3.55
N GLY A 187 -10.62 16.67 -4.26
CA GLY A 187 -10.21 18.06 -4.16
C GLY A 187 -11.31 19.01 -4.62
N TRP A 188 -11.90 18.74 -5.79
CA TRP A 188 -13.02 19.52 -6.30
C TRP A 188 -14.20 19.57 -5.32
N ILE A 189 -14.57 18.42 -4.72
CA ILE A 189 -15.62 18.38 -3.68
C ILE A 189 -15.25 19.26 -2.48
N TYR A 190 -14.00 19.21 -2.04
CA TYR A 190 -13.55 19.96 -0.87
C TYR A 190 -13.66 21.47 -1.10
N TYR A 191 -13.10 21.97 -2.21
CA TYR A 191 -13.11 23.39 -2.51
C TYR A 191 -14.51 23.92 -2.79
N LYS A 192 -15.39 23.12 -3.40
CA LYS A 192 -16.81 23.47 -3.60
C LYS A 192 -17.60 23.60 -2.29
N ARG A 193 -17.14 23.00 -1.20
CA ARG A 193 -17.81 23.09 0.12
C ARG A 193 -17.29 24.23 0.98
N MET A 194 -16.13 24.80 0.64
CA MET A 194 -15.53 25.91 1.38
C MET A 194 -15.86 27.29 0.78
N GLY A 195 -16.24 27.34 -0.50
CA GLY A 195 -16.87 28.50 -1.12
C GLY A 195 -18.38 28.39 -1.06
#